data_AF-A0A9P1BK74-F1
#
_entry.id   AF-A0A9P1BK74-F1
#
_cell.length_a   1.000
_cell.length_b   1.000
_cell.length_c   1.000
_cell.angle_alpha   90.00
_cell.angle_beta   90.00
_cell.angle_gamma   90.00
#
_symmetry.space_group_name_H-M   'P 1'
#
loop_
_entity.id
_entity.type
_entity.pdbx_description
1 polymer ?
#
loop_
_entity_poly.entity_id
_entity_poly.type
_entity_poly.pdbx_seq_one_letter_code
_entity_poly.pdbx_strand_id
1 'polypeptide(L)'
;MRLMRVFRFIMAFRTLIASISDTLKSLFWALMLLAVIVYVFAVLFTQAVNDYLYDMDTPLPEREQLAAERYYSSLFDTMLSLFMAIANGVSWHELVAPLRLLGPRNWLKWVCKNYGTCS
;
A
#
# COMPACT_ATOMS: atom_id res chain seq x y z
N MET A 1 7.00 44.45 -33.06
CA MET A 1 5.77 43.89 -32.42
C MET A 1 5.67 42.35 -32.38
N ARG A 2 6.53 41.57 -33.06
CA ARG A 2 6.49 40.08 -33.01
C ARG A 2 7.05 39.49 -31.71
N LEU A 3 8.13 40.06 -31.17
CA LEU A 3 8.73 39.60 -29.90
C LEU A 3 7.81 39.79 -28.68
N MET A 4 7.00 40.85 -28.64
CA MET A 4 6.07 41.10 -27.52
C MET A 4 5.03 39.99 -27.34
N ARG A 5 4.60 39.32 -28.42
CA ARG A 5 3.66 38.18 -28.34
C ARG A 5 4.34 36.94 -27.73
N VAL A 6 5.59 36.69 -28.11
CA VAL A 6 6.40 35.56 -27.60
C VAL A 6 6.71 35.74 -26.11
N PHE A 7 7.14 36.94 -25.69
CA PHE A 7 7.38 37.23 -24.27
C PHE A 7 6.11 37.11 -23.42
N ARG A 8 4.94 37.53 -23.92
CA ARG A 8 3.65 37.34 -23.23
C ARG A 8 3.27 35.87 -23.09
N PHE A 9 3.52 35.06 -24.12
CA PHE A 9 3.30 33.61 -24.07
C PHE A 9 4.21 32.94 -23.04
N ILE A 10 5.51 33.25 -23.05
CA ILE A 10 6.48 32.72 -22.07
C ILE A 10 6.08 33.09 -20.64
N MET A 11 5.61 34.31 -20.42
CA MET A 11 5.17 34.77 -19.09
C MET A 11 3.92 34.00 -18.62
N ALA A 12 2.92 33.81 -19.49
CA ALA A 12 1.73 33.02 -19.17
C ALA A 12 2.05 31.55 -18.89
N PHE A 13 2.98 30.94 -19.64
CA PHE A 13 3.47 29.59 -19.38
C PHE A 13 4.18 29.49 -18.03
N ARG A 14 5.01 30.48 -17.67
CA ARG A 14 5.71 30.50 -16.38
C ARG A 14 4.73 30.56 -15.22
N THR A 15 3.63 31.29 -15.36
CA THR A 15 2.55 31.33 -14.35
C THR A 15 1.87 29.97 -14.22
N LEU A 16 1.54 29.30 -15.34
CA LEU A 16 0.96 27.95 -15.31
C LEU A 16 1.90 26.93 -14.64
N ILE A 17 3.19 26.95 -15.00
CA ILE A 17 4.19 26.07 -14.39
C ILE A 17 4.33 26.35 -12.90
N ALA A 18 4.35 27.62 -12.48
CA ALA A 18 4.41 27.98 -11.06
C ALA A 18 3.20 27.43 -10.28
N SER A 19 1.99 27.58 -10.83
CA SER A 19 0.78 27.01 -10.22
C SER A 19 0.83 25.47 -10.16
N ILE A 20 1.33 24.80 -11.20
CA ILE A 20 1.51 23.34 -11.21
C ILE A 20 2.55 22.95 -10.16
N SER A 21 3.70 23.63 -10.08
CA SER A 21 4.76 23.34 -9.11
C SER A 21 4.26 23.45 -7.66
N ASP A 22 3.43 24.43 -7.36
CA ASP A 22 2.83 24.57 -6.02
C ASP A 22 1.86 23.42 -5.70
N THR A 23 1.05 22.98 -6.68
CA THR A 23 0.19 21.80 -6.51
C THR A 23 1.00 20.51 -6.39
N LEU A 24 2.08 20.36 -7.16
CA LEU A 24 2.99 19.21 -7.10
C LEU A 24 3.70 19.11 -5.75
N LYS A 25 4.08 20.25 -5.15
CA LYS A 25 4.67 20.26 -3.80
C LYS A 25 3.68 19.74 -2.77
N SER A 26 2.43 20.19 -2.84
CA SER A 26 1.36 19.71 -1.96
C SER A 26 1.04 18.22 -2.20
N LEU A 27 1.01 17.80 -3.47
CA LEU A 27 0.83 16.41 -3.87
C LEU A 27 1.99 15.53 -3.37
N PHE A 28 3.23 16.02 -3.42
CA PHE A 28 4.39 15.29 -2.94
C PHE A 28 4.27 14.98 -1.44
N TRP A 29 3.86 15.95 -0.62
CA TRP A 29 3.60 15.72 0.80
C TRP A 29 2.46 14.71 1.02
N ALA A 30 1.39 14.80 0.24
CA ALA A 30 0.29 13.83 0.30
C ALA A 30 0.74 12.40 -0.08
N LEU A 31 1.57 12.25 -1.12
CA LEU A 31 2.16 10.98 -1.54
C LEU A 31 3.13 10.42 -0.49
N MET A 32 3.92 11.29 0.15
CA MET A 32 4.78 10.91 1.28
C MET A 32 3.96 10.35 2.44
N LEU A 33 2.89 11.04 2.83
CA LEU A 33 1.97 10.57 3.88
C LEU A 33 1.33 9.23 3.48
N LEU A 34 0.89 9.11 2.23
CA LEU A 34 0.34 7.86 1.70
C LEU A 34 1.35 6.72 1.75
N ALA A 35 2.62 6.97 1.41
CA ALA A 35 3.68 5.97 1.45
C ALA A 35 3.93 5.46 2.87
N VAL A 36 3.89 6.34 3.89
CA VAL A 36 4.01 5.94 5.31
C VAL A 36 2.83 5.04 5.71
N ILE A 37 1.61 5.40 5.33
CA ILE A 37 0.42 4.59 5.60
C ILE A 37 0.56 3.21 4.95
N VAL A 38 0.90 3.16 3.66
CA VAL A 38 1.12 1.90 2.93
C VAL A 38 2.22 1.06 3.56
N TYR A 39 3.32 1.67 4.00
CA TYR A 39 4.42 0.97 4.68
C TYR A 39 3.95 0.29 5.97
N VAL A 40 3.23 1.02 6.83
CA VAL A 40 2.73 0.46 8.10
C VAL A 40 1.80 -0.73 7.84
N PHE A 41 0.83 -0.58 6.93
CA PHE A 41 -0.08 -1.67 6.58
C PHE A 41 0.64 -2.85 5.91
N ALA A 42 1.61 -2.58 5.04
CA ALA A 42 2.38 -3.62 4.38
C ALA A 42 3.18 -4.45 5.39
N VAL A 43 3.81 -3.82 6.37
CA VAL A 43 4.51 -4.53 7.46
C VAL A 43 3.52 -5.41 8.24
N LEU A 44 2.38 -4.86 8.66
CA LEU A 44 1.36 -5.60 9.42
C LEU A 44 0.84 -6.82 8.66
N PHE A 45 0.47 -6.66 7.39
CA PHE A 45 -0.07 -7.76 6.60
C PHE A 45 0.98 -8.80 6.23
N THR A 46 2.19 -8.37 5.86
CA THR A 46 3.29 -9.31 5.53
C THR A 46 3.63 -10.18 6.75
N GLN A 47 3.71 -9.59 7.94
CA GLN A 47 3.97 -10.35 9.17
C GLN A 47 2.82 -11.30 9.49
N ALA A 48 1.57 -10.82 9.44
CA ALA A 48 0.41 -11.65 9.77
C ALA A 48 0.23 -12.84 8.80
N VAL A 49 0.46 -12.63 7.51
CA VAL A 49 0.37 -13.69 6.49
C VAL A 49 1.52 -14.68 6.61
N ASN A 50 2.76 -14.22 6.80
CA ASN A 50 3.89 -15.12 7.02
C ASN A 50 3.71 -15.96 8.28
N ASP A 51 3.29 -15.36 9.40
CA ASP A 51 3.07 -16.11 10.64
C ASP A 51 2.01 -17.20 10.46
N TYR A 52 0.99 -16.95 9.64
CA TYR A 52 -0.04 -17.94 9.33
C TYR A 52 0.43 -19.01 8.34
N LEU A 53 1.27 -18.67 7.36
CA LEU A 53 1.91 -19.63 6.44
C LEU A 53 2.85 -20.60 7.19
N TYR A 54 3.52 -20.13 8.24
CA TYR A 54 4.42 -20.96 9.06
C TYR A 54 3.69 -21.74 10.17
N ASP A 55 2.41 -21.48 10.43
CA ASP A 55 1.63 -22.20 11.42
C ASP A 55 1.13 -23.53 10.85
N MET A 56 1.80 -24.63 11.21
CA MET A 56 1.56 -25.97 10.64
C MET A 56 0.18 -26.56 11.01
N ASP A 57 -0.53 -25.97 11.97
CA ASP A 57 -1.82 -26.46 12.47
C ASP A 57 -3.02 -26.08 11.58
N THR A 58 -2.89 -25.09 10.70
CA THR A 58 -4.00 -24.62 9.84
C THR A 58 -3.54 -24.29 8.42
N PRO A 59 -3.37 -25.31 7.54
CA PRO A 59 -2.98 -25.08 6.16
C PRO A 59 -4.02 -24.22 5.42
N LEU A 60 -3.53 -23.22 4.70
CA LEU A 60 -4.32 -22.40 3.79
C LEU A 60 -4.89 -23.27 2.65
N PRO A 61 -6.12 -23.00 2.18
CA PRO A 61 -6.57 -23.51 0.90
C PRO A 61 -5.58 -23.08 -0.20
N GLU A 62 -5.26 -23.98 -1.14
CA GLU A 62 -4.25 -23.76 -2.20
C GLU A 62 -4.42 -22.42 -2.92
N ARG A 63 -5.66 -22.03 -3.23
CA ARG A 63 -5.97 -20.75 -3.88
C ARG A 63 -5.54 -19.54 -3.05
N GLU A 64 -5.75 -19.58 -1.74
CA GLU A 64 -5.39 -18.48 -0.84
C GLU A 64 -3.91 -18.48 -0.52
N GLN A 65 -3.27 -19.65 -0.49
CA GLN A 65 -1.82 -19.77 -0.40
C GLN A 65 -1.12 -19.14 -1.61
N LEU A 66 -1.58 -19.43 -2.83
CA LEU A 66 -1.05 -18.80 -4.04
C LEU A 66 -1.23 -17.28 -4.03
N ALA A 67 -2.36 -16.78 -3.53
CA ALA A 67 -2.59 -15.34 -3.36
C ALA A 67 -1.66 -14.74 -2.28
N ALA A 68 -1.46 -15.46 -1.17
CA ALA A 68 -0.55 -15.07 -0.10
C ALA A 68 0.90 -14.95 -0.62
N GLU A 69 1.39 -15.94 -1.34
CA GLU A 69 2.73 -15.91 -1.96
C GLU A 69 2.83 -14.85 -3.06
N ARG A 70 1.75 -14.60 -3.81
CA ARG A 70 1.78 -13.60 -4.89
C ARG A 70 1.84 -12.16 -4.39
N TYR A 71 1.05 -11.82 -3.36
CA TYR A 71 0.87 -10.44 -2.91
C TYR A 71 1.63 -10.12 -1.61
N TYR A 72 2.01 -11.13 -0.83
CA TYR A 72 2.61 -10.97 0.50
C TYR A 72 3.97 -11.69 0.68
N SER A 73 4.62 -12.13 -0.41
CA SER A 73 5.93 -12.80 -0.36
C SER A 73 7.04 -11.93 0.23
N SER A 74 7.09 -10.64 -0.15
CA SER A 74 8.06 -9.69 0.38
C SER A 74 7.40 -8.37 0.76
N LEU A 75 8.04 -7.61 1.66
CA LEU A 75 7.53 -6.30 2.07
C LEU A 75 7.33 -5.36 0.86
N PHE A 76 8.24 -5.39 -0.12
CA PHE A 76 8.14 -4.58 -1.31
C PHE A 76 6.96 -5.00 -2.19
N ASP A 77 6.75 -6.30 -2.36
CA ASP A 77 5.61 -6.83 -3.11
C ASP A 77 4.28 -6.47 -2.44
N THR A 78 4.22 -6.53 -1.10
CA THR A 78 3.04 -6.11 -0.34
C THR A 78 2.78 -4.61 -0.49
N MET A 79 3.81 -3.78 -0.41
CA MET A 79 3.69 -2.33 -0.62
C MET A 79 3.18 -2.01 -2.05
N LEU A 80 3.75 -2.68 -3.06
CA LEU A 80 3.35 -2.51 -4.45
C LEU A 80 1.90 -2.96 -4.66
N SER A 81 1.50 -4.08 -4.08
CA SER A 81 0.15 -4.63 -4.20
C SER A 81 -0.91 -3.74 -3.52
N LEU A 82 -0.59 -3.18 -2.34
CA LEU A 82 -1.44 -2.18 -1.69
C LEU A 82 -1.56 -0.90 -2.52
N PHE A 83 -0.45 -0.44 -3.09
CA PHE A 83 -0.46 0.72 -3.96
C PHE A 83 -1.31 0.48 -5.22
N MET A 84 -1.18 -0.71 -5.83
CA MET A 84 -2.03 -1.13 -6.95
C MET A 84 -3.52 -1.15 -6.55
N ALA A 85 -3.87 -1.58 -5.34
CA ALA A 85 -5.25 -1.57 -4.86
C ALA A 85 -5.82 -0.15 -4.78
N ILE A 86 -5.03 0.80 -4.26
CA ILE A 86 -5.39 2.22 -4.17
C ILE A 86 -5.54 2.84 -5.57
N ALA A 87 -4.65 2.44 -6.49
CA ALA A 87 -4.65 2.89 -7.88
C ALA A 87 -5.67 2.16 -8.78
N ASN A 88 -6.54 1.30 -8.24
CA ASN A 88 -7.46 0.42 -8.98
C ASN A 88 -6.79 -0.55 -9.98
N GLY A 89 -5.51 -0.89 -9.78
CA GLY A 89 -4.79 -1.90 -10.56
C GLY A 89 -5.14 -3.35 -10.20
N VAL A 90 -5.57 -3.60 -8.96
CA VAL A 90 -6.03 -4.91 -8.48
C VAL A 90 -7.21 -4.73 -7.53
N SER A 91 -8.13 -5.69 -7.50
CA SER A 91 -9.27 -5.60 -6.59
C SER A 91 -8.83 -5.80 -5.14
N TRP A 92 -9.28 -4.93 -4.23
CA TRP A 92 -9.03 -5.10 -2.79
C TRP A 92 -9.58 -6.43 -2.26
N HIS A 93 -10.57 -7.00 -2.95
CA HIS A 93 -11.17 -8.29 -2.63
C HIS A 93 -10.14 -9.43 -2.73
N GLU A 94 -9.30 -9.42 -3.76
CA GLU A 94 -8.22 -10.41 -3.94
C GLU A 94 -7.16 -10.32 -2.84
N LEU A 95 -6.82 -9.10 -2.42
CA LEU A 95 -5.87 -8.85 -1.33
C LEU A 95 -6.41 -9.30 0.03
N VAL A 96 -7.69 -9.09 0.28
CA VAL A 96 -8.33 -9.42 1.56
C VAL A 96 -8.63 -10.91 1.70
N ALA A 97 -8.70 -11.68 0.61
CA ALA A 97 -8.98 -13.12 0.64
C ALA A 97 -8.07 -13.89 1.62
N PRO A 98 -6.73 -13.91 1.48
CA PRO A 98 -5.85 -14.62 2.42
C PRO A 98 -5.90 -14.05 3.84
N LEU A 99 -6.24 -12.76 4.00
CA LEU A 99 -6.38 -12.12 5.30
C LEU A 99 -7.67 -12.52 6.03
N ARG A 100 -8.72 -12.96 5.33
CA ARG A 100 -10.00 -13.35 5.96
C ARG A 100 -9.88 -14.62 6.80
N LEU A 101 -8.93 -15.49 6.46
CA LEU A 101 -8.64 -16.68 7.24
C LEU A 101 -7.91 -16.37 8.55
N LEU A 102 -7.34 -15.18 8.67
CA LEU A 102 -6.91 -14.58 9.94
C LEU A 102 -8.14 -14.10 10.74
N GLY A 103 -9.07 -15.00 11.02
CA GLY A 103 -10.26 -14.67 11.82
C GLY A 103 -9.90 -14.16 13.22
N PRO A 104 -10.85 -13.55 13.95
CA PRO A 104 -10.60 -12.91 15.26
C PRO A 104 -9.93 -13.84 16.29
N ARG A 105 -10.19 -15.15 16.21
CA ARG A 105 -9.55 -16.14 17.10
C ARG A 105 -8.04 -16.30 16.83
N ASN A 106 -7.62 -16.21 15.57
CA ASN A 106 -6.22 -16.32 15.16
C ASN A 106 -5.50 -14.98 15.30
N TRP A 107 -6.20 -13.87 15.04
CA TRP A 107 -5.70 -12.52 15.30
C TRP A 107 -5.37 -12.28 16.79
N LEU A 108 -6.26 -12.67 17.70
CA LEU A 108 -5.99 -12.60 19.15
C LEU A 108 -4.75 -13.42 19.53
N LYS A 109 -4.60 -14.64 19.00
CA LYS A 109 -3.39 -15.45 19.21
C LYS A 109 -2.14 -14.78 18.67
N TRP A 110 -2.19 -14.18 17.49
CA TRP A 110 -1.07 -13.44 16.88
C TRP A 110 -0.66 -12.24 17.73
N VAL A 111 -1.63 -11.43 18.19
CA VAL A 111 -1.37 -10.30 19.09
C VAL A 111 -0.80 -10.79 20.42
N CYS A 112 -1.37 -11.85 21.01
CA CYS A 112 -0.83 -12.46 22.24
C CYS A 112 0.62 -12.92 22.06
N LYS A 113 0.95 -13.57 20.94
CA LYS A 113 2.27 -14.14 20.65
C LYS A 113 3.32 -13.05 20.43
N ASN A 114 2.98 -11.97 19.74
CA ASN A 114 3.92 -10.89 19.40
C ASN A 114 3.99 -9.77 20.46
N TYR A 115 2.93 -9.55 21.25
CA TYR A 115 2.87 -8.45 22.23
C TYR A 115 2.74 -8.91 23.70
N GLY A 116 2.70 -10.22 23.98
CA GLY A 116 2.89 -10.78 25.32
C GLY A 116 1.81 -10.45 26.37
N THR A 117 0.63 -9.96 25.97
CA THR A 117 -0.39 -9.39 26.88
C THR A 117 -1.45 -10.37 27.40
N CYS A 118 -1.28 -11.67 27.22
CA CYS A 118 -2.33 -12.65 27.55
C CYS A 118 -2.00 -13.37 28.87
N SER A 119 -2.65 -12.90 29.94
CA SER A 119 -2.75 -13.58 31.26
C SER A 119 -3.93 -14.53 31.31
#